data_AF-A0A0W0H8Z6-F1
#
_entry.id   AF-A0A0W0H8Z6-F1
#
_cell.length_a   1.000
_cell.length_b   1.000
_cell.length_c   1.000
_cell.angle_alpha   90.00
_cell.angle_beta   90.00
_cell.angle_gamma   90.00
#
_symmetry.space_group_name_H-M   'P 1'
#
loop_
_entity.id
_entity.type
_entity.pdbx_description
1 polymer ?
#
loop_
_entity_poly.entity_id
_entity_poly.type
_entity_poly.pdbx_seq_one_letter_code
_entity_poly.pdbx_strand_id
1 'polypeptide(L)'
;MNYKFAVGMLAACVLAGSAHAADIKDCPAPSTIKSAAFQETIQGNTVDGFKYTAKSGGKEWTGQTGGTKDDYLSPKYELKAETFNVVNGKLRCDYGGKTLVENGETAVPNLRLTAPQ
;
A
#
# COMPACT_ATOMS: atom_id res chain seq x y z
N MET A 1 28.52 -42.51 37.29
CA MET A 1 29.07 -41.33 36.59
C MET A 1 29.38 -41.73 35.15
N ASN A 2 28.73 -41.20 34.10
CA ASN A 2 28.85 -39.84 33.54
C ASN A 2 30.25 -39.61 32.93
N TYR A 3 30.48 -39.22 31.66
CA TYR A 3 29.65 -38.59 30.63
C TYR A 3 30.14 -39.01 29.22
N LYS A 4 29.20 -39.15 28.27
CA LYS A 4 29.48 -39.36 26.84
C LYS A 4 29.77 -38.01 26.16
N PHE A 5 30.82 -37.99 25.34
CA PHE A 5 31.21 -36.85 24.51
C PHE A 5 30.20 -36.60 23.38
N ALA A 6 30.02 -35.31 23.10
CA ALA A 6 29.12 -34.72 22.14
C ALA A 6 29.57 -34.87 20.68
N VAL A 7 28.61 -34.96 19.76
CA VAL A 7 28.56 -34.37 18.40
C VAL A 7 27.06 -34.44 18.03
N GLY A 8 26.29 -33.40 17.75
CA GLY A 8 26.59 -32.20 16.98
C GLY A 8 25.89 -32.31 15.62
N MET A 9 24.61 -31.95 15.53
CA MET A 9 24.02 -31.45 14.26
C MET A 9 22.67 -30.78 14.53
N LEU A 10 22.72 -29.46 14.67
CA LEU A 10 21.57 -28.59 14.69
C LEU A 10 21.25 -28.27 13.22
N ALA A 11 20.31 -29.01 12.63
CA ALA A 11 19.80 -28.70 11.29
C ALA A 11 18.87 -27.50 11.39
N ALA A 12 19.44 -26.30 11.42
CA ALA A 12 18.70 -25.07 11.18
C ALA A 12 18.42 -24.98 9.68
N CYS A 13 17.25 -25.46 9.25
CA CYS A 13 16.69 -25.08 7.95
C CYS A 13 16.45 -23.57 8.00
N VAL A 14 17.45 -22.81 7.52
CA VAL A 14 17.29 -21.40 7.19
C VAL A 14 16.30 -21.39 6.02
N LEU A 15 15.02 -21.18 6.33
CA LEU A 15 14.09 -20.63 5.37
C LEU A 15 14.60 -19.24 5.05
N ALA A 16 15.52 -19.17 4.08
CA ALA A 16 15.79 -17.99 3.31
C ALA A 16 14.50 -17.70 2.53
N GLY A 17 13.50 -17.16 3.22
CA GLY A 17 12.49 -16.36 2.56
C GLY A 17 13.28 -15.30 1.82
N SER A 18 13.10 -15.26 0.51
CA SER A 18 13.63 -14.19 -0.32
C SER A 18 13.09 -12.89 0.24
N ALA A 19 13.88 -12.27 1.12
CA ALA A 19 13.71 -10.90 1.53
C ALA A 19 14.05 -10.08 0.30
N HIS A 20 13.10 -10.00 -0.62
CA HIS A 20 13.08 -8.96 -1.62
C HIS A 20 13.12 -7.67 -0.81
N ALA A 21 14.26 -6.99 -0.81
CA ALA A 21 14.39 -5.66 -0.25
C ALA A 21 13.36 -4.81 -0.98
N ALA A 22 12.28 -4.55 -0.25
CA ALA A 22 11.05 -4.01 -0.79
C ALA A 22 11.31 -2.52 -0.98
N ASP A 23 11.57 -2.10 -2.22
CA ASP A 23 12.01 -0.74 -2.52
C ASP A 23 10.79 0.09 -2.92
N ILE A 24 10.78 1.37 -2.55
CA ILE A 24 9.72 2.31 -2.94
C ILE A 24 9.53 2.37 -4.47
N LYS A 25 10.55 1.98 -5.23
CA LYS A 25 10.52 1.83 -6.70
C LYS A 25 9.56 0.75 -7.21
N ASP A 26 9.20 -0.21 -6.36
CA ASP A 26 8.23 -1.26 -6.70
C ASP A 26 6.78 -0.77 -6.60
N CYS A 27 6.56 0.40 -5.98
CA CYS A 27 5.27 1.05 -5.98
C CYS A 27 4.88 1.50 -7.40
N PRO A 28 3.62 1.31 -7.81
CA PRO A 28 3.10 1.95 -9.00
C PRO A 28 3.41 3.45 -9.04
N ALA A 29 3.98 3.93 -10.15
CA ALA A 29 4.14 5.36 -10.33
C ALA A 29 2.75 6.03 -10.33
N PRO A 30 2.56 7.18 -9.66
CA PRO A 30 1.26 7.85 -9.59
C PRO A 30 0.57 8.05 -10.94
N SER A 31 1.35 8.36 -11.98
CA SER A 31 0.88 8.53 -13.37
C SER A 31 0.32 7.26 -14.03
N THR A 32 0.57 6.09 -13.43
CA THR A 32 0.09 4.78 -13.92
C THR A 32 -1.13 4.27 -13.15
N ILE A 33 -1.48 4.92 -12.04
CA ILE A 33 -2.65 4.59 -11.23
C ILE A 33 -3.87 5.14 -11.94
N LYS A 34 -4.96 4.36 -11.95
CA LYS A 34 -6.27 4.76 -12.44
C LYS A 34 -7.22 4.87 -11.27
N SER A 35 -8.06 5.90 -11.27
CA SER A 35 -9.13 6.11 -10.30
C SER A 35 -10.51 5.94 -10.94
N ALA A 36 -11.49 5.57 -10.12
CA ALA A 36 -12.91 5.61 -10.46
C ALA A 36 -13.71 6.03 -9.23
N ALA A 37 -14.58 7.03 -9.39
CA ALA A 37 -15.48 7.46 -8.32
C ALA A 37 -16.47 6.33 -7.97
N PHE A 38 -16.82 6.22 -6.70
CA PHE A 38 -17.90 5.34 -6.22
C PHE A 38 -18.77 6.07 -5.20
N GLN A 39 -19.98 5.57 -5.05
CA GLN A 39 -20.90 5.91 -3.99
C GLN A 39 -21.50 4.61 -3.44
N GLU A 40 -21.36 4.38 -2.14
CA GLU A 40 -21.85 3.15 -1.48
C GLU A 40 -22.62 3.52 -0.20
N THR A 41 -23.69 2.79 0.10
CA THR A 41 -24.46 2.96 1.35
C THR A 41 -23.94 1.99 2.40
N ILE A 42 -23.30 2.51 3.45
CA ILE A 42 -22.74 1.74 4.56
C ILE A 42 -23.50 2.09 5.84
N GLN A 43 -24.16 1.11 6.44
CA GLN A 43 -24.97 1.29 7.66
C GLN A 43 -25.99 2.44 7.56
N GLY A 44 -26.58 2.62 6.38
CA GLY A 44 -27.56 3.68 6.10
C GLY A 44 -26.95 5.04 5.76
N ASN A 45 -25.62 5.18 5.78
CA ASN A 45 -24.93 6.42 5.39
C ASN A 45 -24.36 6.28 3.98
N THR A 46 -24.59 7.28 3.13
CA THR A 46 -23.93 7.38 1.82
C THR A 46 -22.47 7.78 2.01
N VAL A 47 -21.57 6.97 1.47
CA VAL A 47 -20.12 7.20 1.46
C VAL A 47 -19.66 7.34 0.02
N ASP A 48 -19.23 8.54 -0.32
CA ASP A 48 -18.54 8.83 -1.58
C ASP A 48 -17.04 8.54 -1.47
N GLY A 49 -16.41 8.25 -2.59
CA GLY A 49 -14.97 8.10 -2.64
C GLY A 49 -14.44 7.67 -4.00
N PHE A 50 -13.21 7.15 -4.00
CA PHE A 50 -12.52 6.68 -5.19
C PHE A 50 -11.91 5.31 -4.98
N LYS A 51 -12.05 4.43 -5.97
CA LYS A 51 -11.33 3.16 -6.10
C LYS A 51 -10.14 3.37 -7.02
N TYR A 52 -9.02 2.75 -6.68
CA TYR A 52 -7.76 2.90 -7.39
C TYR A 52 -7.24 1.55 -7.85
N THR A 53 -6.72 1.50 -9.08
CA THR A 53 -6.09 0.31 -9.65
C THR A 53 -4.79 0.68 -10.35
N ALA A 54 -3.80 -0.19 -10.28
CA ALA A 54 -2.57 -0.05 -11.05
C ALA A 54 -1.95 -1.41 -11.37
N LYS A 55 -1.07 -1.44 -12.38
CA LYS A 55 -0.27 -2.62 -12.70
C LYS A 55 1.21 -2.25 -12.66
N SER A 56 1.97 -2.89 -11.78
CA SER A 56 3.41 -2.69 -11.62
C SER A 56 4.07 -3.97 -11.12
N GLY A 57 5.28 -4.27 -11.61
CA GLY A 57 6.02 -5.47 -11.19
C GLY A 57 5.29 -6.79 -11.44
N GLY A 58 4.46 -6.87 -12.49
CA GLY A 58 3.64 -8.05 -12.80
C GLY A 58 2.44 -8.26 -11.85
N LYS A 59 2.18 -7.31 -10.95
CA LYS A 59 1.12 -7.40 -9.93
C LYS A 59 0.02 -6.38 -10.18
N GLU A 60 -1.19 -6.76 -9.78
CA GLU A 60 -2.33 -5.86 -9.73
C GLU A 60 -2.44 -5.25 -8.34
N TRP A 61 -2.47 -3.92 -8.31
CA TRP A 61 -2.53 -3.11 -7.11
C TRP A 61 -3.91 -2.50 -6.98
N THR A 62 -4.50 -2.54 -5.80
CA THR A 62 -5.84 -1.99 -5.53
C THR A 62 -5.86 -1.16 -4.26
N GLY A 63 -6.70 -0.14 -4.23
CA GLY A 63 -6.91 0.72 -3.07
C GLY A 63 -8.23 1.48 -3.12
N GLN A 64 -8.59 2.11 -2.02
CA GLN A 64 -9.81 2.90 -1.90
C GLN A 64 -9.63 4.03 -0.89
N THR A 65 -10.19 5.20 -1.21
CA THR A 65 -10.41 6.30 -0.25
C THR A 65 -11.90 6.55 -0.16
N GLY A 66 -12.42 6.71 1.06
CA GLY A 66 -13.84 7.01 1.30
C GLY A 66 -13.97 8.28 2.15
N GLY A 67 -15.16 8.88 2.11
CA GLY A 67 -15.43 10.12 2.86
C GLY A 67 -14.68 11.33 2.30
N THR A 68 -14.34 11.30 1.01
CA THR A 68 -13.66 12.40 0.31
C THR A 68 -14.26 12.61 -1.07
N LYS A 69 -14.32 13.87 -1.49
CA LYS A 69 -14.66 14.28 -2.87
C LYS A 69 -13.43 14.39 -3.77
N ASP A 70 -12.24 14.25 -3.19
CA ASP A 70 -10.99 14.48 -3.87
C ASP A 70 -10.42 13.19 -4.43
N ASP A 71 -10.19 13.20 -5.74
CA ASP A 71 -9.31 12.24 -6.38
C ASP A 71 -7.86 12.67 -6.15
N TYR A 72 -7.14 11.94 -5.31
CA TYR A 72 -5.75 12.25 -4.97
C TYR A 72 -4.76 12.04 -6.13
N LEU A 73 -5.21 11.47 -7.27
CA LEU A 73 -4.41 11.45 -8.50
C LEU A 73 -4.40 12.80 -9.23
N SER A 74 -5.24 13.76 -8.82
CA SER A 74 -5.21 15.10 -9.40
C SER A 74 -3.83 15.75 -9.21
N PRO A 75 -3.23 16.37 -10.25
CA PRO A 75 -1.88 16.92 -10.19
C PRO A 75 -1.66 17.93 -9.05
N LYS A 76 -2.71 18.62 -8.59
CA LYS A 76 -2.64 19.60 -7.49
C LYS A 76 -2.15 18.99 -6.17
N TYR A 77 -2.32 17.68 -5.98
CA TYR A 77 -1.89 16.96 -4.79
C TYR A 77 -0.45 16.48 -4.83
N GLU A 78 0.25 16.57 -5.98
CA GLU A 78 1.66 16.19 -6.10
C GLU A 78 1.95 14.81 -5.48
N LEU A 79 1.07 13.83 -5.74
CA LEU A 79 1.09 12.53 -5.07
C LEU A 79 2.40 11.78 -5.37
N LYS A 80 2.98 11.18 -4.32
CA LYS A 80 4.22 10.39 -4.40
C LYS A 80 4.15 9.19 -3.46
N ALA A 81 4.80 8.11 -3.84
CA ALA A 81 5.01 7.00 -2.91
C ALA A 81 5.90 7.48 -1.75
N GLU A 82 5.56 7.10 -0.53
CA GLU A 82 6.32 7.42 0.68
C GLU A 82 6.90 6.18 1.32
N THR A 83 6.16 5.06 1.31
CA THR A 83 6.64 3.80 1.87
C THR A 83 6.20 2.60 1.06
N PHE A 84 7.02 1.56 1.10
CA PHE A 84 6.71 0.21 0.63
C PHE A 84 6.87 -0.73 1.82
N ASN A 85 5.86 -1.52 2.14
CA ASN A 85 5.88 -2.45 3.27
C ASN A 85 5.14 -3.74 2.94
N VAL A 86 5.38 -4.79 3.73
CA VAL A 86 4.52 -5.97 3.78
C VAL A 86 3.61 -5.86 5.00
N VAL A 87 2.29 -5.91 4.79
CA VAL A 87 1.29 -5.86 5.87
C VAL A 87 0.34 -7.05 5.68
N ASN A 88 0.24 -7.92 6.69
CA ASN A 88 -0.62 -9.11 6.67
C ASN A 88 -0.42 -9.99 5.42
N GLY A 89 0.84 -10.21 5.01
CA GLY A 89 1.16 -11.03 3.83
C GLY A 89 0.77 -10.39 2.49
N LYS A 90 0.53 -9.07 2.46
CA LYS A 90 0.30 -8.30 1.23
C LYS A 90 1.35 -7.21 1.09
N LEU A 91 1.75 -6.95 -0.14
CA LEU A 91 2.55 -5.76 -0.46
C LEU A 91 1.66 -4.53 -0.30
N ARG A 92 2.22 -3.46 0.25
CA ARG A 92 1.52 -2.21 0.49
C ARG A 92 2.41 -1.03 0.14
N CYS A 93 1.86 -0.12 -0.65
CA CYS A 93 2.43 1.17 -0.95
C CYS A 93 1.55 2.26 -0.35
N ASP A 94 2.15 3.08 0.51
CA ASP A 94 1.50 4.29 1.02
C ASP A 94 2.00 5.49 0.24
N TYR A 95 1.06 6.33 -0.19
CA TYR A 95 1.31 7.53 -0.95
C TYR A 95 0.80 8.74 -0.17
N GLY A 96 1.67 9.73 -0.07
CA GLY A 96 1.35 11.05 0.45
C GLY A 96 1.45 12.10 -0.65
N GLY A 97 1.05 13.31 -0.32
CA GLY A 97 1.03 14.42 -1.25
C GLY A 97 0.92 15.74 -0.51
N LYS A 98 0.81 16.81 -1.28
CA LYS A 98 0.61 18.16 -0.78
C LYS A 98 -0.76 18.30 -0.14
N THR A 99 -0.79 18.74 1.11
CA THR A 99 -2.02 19.18 1.77
C THR A 99 -2.52 20.45 1.11
N LEU A 100 -3.80 20.48 0.75
CA LEU A 100 -4.46 21.66 0.21
C LEU A 100 -5.55 22.14 1.16
N VAL A 101 -5.72 23.46 1.25
CA VAL A 101 -6.81 24.09 1.97
C VAL A 101 -7.53 25.00 0.99
N GLU A 102 -8.76 24.64 0.62
CA GLU A 102 -9.57 25.36 -0.36
C GLU A 102 -10.97 25.57 0.23
N ASN A 103 -11.47 26.81 0.24
CA ASN A 103 -12.81 27.15 0.76
C ASN A 103 -13.09 26.66 2.21
N GLY A 104 -12.05 26.56 3.04
CA GLY A 104 -12.16 26.06 4.42
C GLY A 104 -12.17 24.54 4.56
N GLU A 105 -12.13 23.80 3.45
CA GLU A 105 -11.96 22.34 3.45
C GLU A 105 -10.45 22.00 3.35
N THR A 106 -10.00 21.05 4.17
CA THR A 106 -8.61 20.57 4.15
C THR A 106 -8.55 19.19 3.51
N ALA A 107 -7.82 19.07 2.41
CA ALA A 107 -7.58 17.82 1.70
C ALA A 107 -6.15 17.33 2.02
N VAL A 108 -6.05 16.17 2.66
CA VAL A 108 -4.78 15.51 2.97
C VAL A 108 -4.68 14.21 2.18
N PRO A 109 -3.87 14.17 1.10
CA PRO A 109 -3.68 12.95 0.33
C PRO A 109 -3.12 11.81 1.20
N ASN A 110 -3.82 10.68 1.18
CA ASN A 110 -3.41 9.45 1.86
C ASN A 110 -3.96 8.27 1.06
N LEU A 111 -3.29 7.95 -0.04
CA LEU A 111 -3.65 6.81 -0.88
C LEU A 111 -2.86 5.59 -0.45
N ARG A 112 -3.53 4.44 -0.36
CA ARG A 112 -2.91 3.16 -0.05
C ARG A 112 -3.26 2.16 -1.12
N LEU A 113 -2.24 1.58 -1.74
CA LEU A 113 -2.40 0.48 -2.68
C LEU A 113 -1.85 -0.81 -2.09
N THR A 114 -2.54 -1.91 -2.32
CA THR A 114 -2.10 -3.25 -1.91
C THR A 114 -2.10 -4.23 -3.06
N ALA A 115 -1.17 -5.17 -3.05
CA ALA A 115 -1.07 -6.26 -4.00
C ALA A 115 -0.75 -7.59 -3.29
N PRO A 116 -1.06 -8.74 -3.91
CA PRO A 116 -0.53 -10.03 -3.47
C PRO A 116 1.01 -10.02 -3.44
N GLN A 117 1.62 -10.83 -2.57
CA GLN A 117 3.08 -11.03 -2.55
C GLN A 117 3.59 -11.79 -3.78
#